data_AF-A0A7V8KSC9-F1
#
_entry.id   AF-A0A7V8KSC9-F1
#
_cell.length_a   1.000
_cell.length_b   1.000
_cell.length_c   1.000
_cell.angle_alpha   90.00
_cell.angle_beta   90.00
_cell.angle_gamma   90.00
#
_symmetry.space_group_name_H-M   'P 1'
#
loop_
_entity.id
_entity.type
_entity.pdbx_description
1 polymer ?
#
loop_
_entity_poly.entity_id
_entity_poly.type
_entity_poly.pdbx_seq_one_letter_code
_entity_poly.pdbx_strand_id
1 'polypeptide(L)'
;MSVVSGSGACRMTLGTLASRYGYELVPPSAEGVTVTSLADDVDSVIPGSLYVPAGSVNMERLEHAAMRGAYAALVPQALRGAVDRLSMPLVLGGVR
;
A
#
# COMPACT_ATOMS: atom_id res chain seq x y z
N MET A 1 1.29 -27.31 -3.45
CA MET A 1 0.70 -26.13 -2.78
C MET A 1 1.56 -24.94 -3.13
N SER A 2 1.07 -24.01 -3.94
CA SER A 2 1.87 -22.86 -4.38
C SER A 2 1.62 -21.70 -3.43
N VAL A 3 2.43 -21.60 -2.38
CA VAL A 3 2.51 -20.37 -1.59
C VAL A 3 3.27 -19.35 -2.43
N VAL A 4 2.54 -18.47 -3.12
CA VAL A 4 3.15 -17.26 -3.70
C VAL A 4 3.39 -16.28 -2.55
N SER A 5 4.38 -16.59 -1.71
CA SER A 5 5.00 -15.58 -0.85
C SER A 5 5.85 -14.72 -1.76
N GLY A 6 5.20 -13.80 -2.47
CA GLY A 6 5.79 -13.04 -3.56
C GLY A 6 5.90 -11.58 -3.17
N SER A 7 7.07 -11.18 -2.65
CA SER A 7 7.60 -9.87 -2.99
C SER A 7 7.79 -9.86 -4.52
N GLY A 8 6.72 -9.55 -5.24
CA GLY A 8 6.75 -9.45 -6.69
C GLY A 8 7.47 -8.17 -7.05
N ALA A 9 8.61 -8.27 -7.73
CA ALA A 9 9.28 -7.11 -8.28
C ALA A 9 8.33 -6.43 -9.28
N CYS A 10 7.77 -5.29 -8.90
CA CYS A 10 6.86 -4.55 -9.73
C CYS A 10 7.23 -3.09 -9.66
N ARG A 11 7.77 -2.55 -10.76
CA ARG A 11 8.08 -1.13 -10.86
C ARG A 11 6.89 -0.40 -11.47
N MET A 12 6.08 0.24 -10.65
CA MET A 12 4.94 1.05 -11.11
C MET A 12 4.77 2.30 -10.26
N THR A 13 4.16 3.34 -10.82
CA THR A 13 3.80 4.53 -10.04
C THR A 13 2.47 4.35 -9.35
N LEU A 14 2.27 5.01 -8.20
CA LEU A 14 1.00 5.01 -7.50
C LEU A 14 -0.14 5.57 -8.36
N GLY A 15 0.13 6.58 -9.18
CA GLY A 15 -0.86 7.11 -10.13
C GLY A 15 -1.27 6.07 -11.19
N THR A 16 -0.32 5.29 -11.70
CA THR A 16 -0.61 4.20 -12.65
C THR A 16 -1.46 3.11 -12.00
N LEU A 17 -1.15 2.75 -10.75
CA LEU A 17 -1.92 1.78 -9.98
C LEU A 17 -3.34 2.29 -9.73
N ALA A 18 -3.46 3.52 -9.20
CA ALA A 18 -4.75 4.13 -8.91
C ALA A 18 -5.64 4.21 -10.16
N SER A 19 -5.10 4.70 -11.28
CA SER A 19 -5.81 4.78 -12.55
C SER A 19 -6.24 3.40 -13.08
N ARG A 20 -5.34 2.41 -13.05
CA ARG A 20 -5.60 1.05 -13.57
C ARG A 20 -6.73 0.34 -12.81
N TYR A 21 -6.78 0.50 -11.50
CA TYR A 21 -7.72 -0.22 -10.64
C TYR A 21 -8.93 0.64 -10.22
N GLY A 22 -8.99 1.90 -10.65
CA GLY A 22 -10.06 2.83 -10.26
C GLY A 22 -10.00 3.17 -8.76
N TYR A 23 -8.81 3.14 -8.17
CA TYR A 23 -8.58 3.53 -6.78
C TYR A 23 -8.30 5.01 -6.68
N GLU A 24 -8.44 5.55 -5.47
CA GLU A 24 -8.11 6.94 -5.18
C GLU A 24 -6.76 7.04 -4.49
N LEU A 25 -5.97 8.07 -4.79
CA LEU A 25 -4.68 8.31 -4.16
C LEU A 25 -4.74 9.52 -3.23
N VAL A 26 -4.22 9.36 -2.01
CA VAL A 26 -4.19 10.41 -0.98
C VAL A 26 -2.77 10.57 -0.43
N PRO A 27 -2.17 11.78 -0.51
CA PRO A 27 -2.62 12.91 -1.33
C PRO A 27 -2.45 12.63 -2.84
N PRO A 28 -3.23 13.30 -3.72
CA PRO A 28 -3.08 13.15 -5.18
C PRO A 28 -1.67 13.50 -5.69
N SER A 29 -0.94 14.36 -4.97
CA SER A 29 0.45 14.72 -5.31
C SER A 29 1.43 13.53 -5.26
N ALA A 30 1.05 12.41 -4.65
CA ALA A 30 1.86 11.20 -4.58
C ALA A 30 1.84 10.36 -5.88
N GLU A 31 1.15 10.79 -6.94
CA GLU A 31 1.02 10.03 -8.20
C GLU A 31 2.36 9.61 -8.80
N GLY A 32 3.41 10.42 -8.63
CA GLY A 32 4.76 10.16 -9.12
C GLY A 32 5.59 9.18 -8.26
N VAL A 33 5.10 8.79 -7.08
CA VAL A 33 5.81 7.84 -6.21
C VAL A 33 5.88 6.49 -6.90
N THR A 34 7.08 5.95 -7.03
CA THR A 34 7.33 4.63 -7.63
C THR A 34 7.48 3.58 -6.55
N VAL A 35 6.68 2.52 -6.63
CA VAL A 35 6.86 1.30 -5.83
C VAL A 35 7.58 0.27 -6.69
N THR A 36 8.41 -0.56 -6.06
CA THR A 36 9.24 -1.59 -6.71
C THR A 36 8.92 -3.00 -6.23
N SER A 37 8.11 -3.12 -5.18
CA SER A 37 7.76 -4.38 -4.51
C SER A 37 6.32 -4.28 -3.97
N LEU A 38 5.66 -5.43 -3.79
CA LEU A 38 4.42 -5.54 -3.03
C LEU A 38 4.67 -6.42 -1.80
N ALA A 39 4.10 -6.03 -0.67
CA ALA A 39 4.16 -6.82 0.56
C ALA A 39 2.74 -6.97 1.12
N ASP A 40 2.32 -8.20 1.40
CA ASP A 40 1.01 -8.51 1.98
C ASP A 40 1.02 -8.70 3.49
N ASP A 41 2.21 -8.94 4.04
CA ASP A 41 2.50 -8.94 5.47
C ASP A 41 3.55 -7.87 5.83
N VAL A 42 3.44 -7.33 7.05
CA VAL A 42 4.29 -6.25 7.54
C VAL A 42 5.76 -6.68 7.64
N ASP A 43 6.02 -7.94 7.99
CA ASP A 43 7.38 -8.45 8.13
C ASP A 43 8.09 -8.56 6.77
N SER A 44 7.31 -8.72 5.69
CA SER A 44 7.77 -8.76 4.30
C SER A 44 8.00 -7.37 3.68
N VAL A 45 7.64 -6.28 4.37
CA VAL A 45 7.86 -4.91 3.88
C VAL A 45 9.35 -4.63 3.79
N ILE A 46 9.76 -4.13 2.62
CA ILE A 46 11.07 -3.57 2.35
C ILE A 46 10.94 -2.13 1.82
N PRO A 47 12.00 -1.31 1.89
CA PRO A 47 12.00 0.01 1.28
C PRO A 47 11.58 -0.04 -0.20
N GLY A 48 10.57 0.74 -0.56
CA GLY A 48 9.97 0.75 -1.91
C GLY A 48 8.78 -0.19 -2.09
N SER A 49 8.35 -0.91 -1.05
CA SER A 49 7.14 -1.72 -1.10
C SER A 49 5.86 -0.88 -1.07
N LEU A 50 4.85 -1.34 -1.80
CA LEU A 50 3.45 -1.07 -1.52
C LEU A 50 2.93 -2.13 -0.54
N TYR A 51 2.46 -1.70 0.63
CA TYR A 51 1.85 -2.61 1.59
C TYR A 51 0.37 -2.86 1.24
N VAL A 52 -0.01 -4.12 1.04
CA VAL A 52 -1.35 -4.56 0.62
C VAL A 52 -1.83 -5.65 1.60
N PRO A 53 -2.43 -5.27 2.74
CA PRO A 53 -2.81 -6.23 3.76
C PRO A 53 -3.73 -7.31 3.19
N ALA A 54 -3.34 -8.59 3.30
CA ALA A 54 -4.16 -9.72 2.82
C ALA A 54 -5.43 -9.95 3.66
N GLY A 55 -5.56 -9.28 4.82
CA GLY A 55 -6.67 -9.44 5.76
C GLY A 55 -7.18 -8.10 6.29
N SER A 56 -7.72 -8.12 7.51
CA SER A 56 -8.25 -6.92 8.14
C SER A 56 -7.17 -5.85 8.29
N VAL A 57 -7.46 -4.65 7.80
CA VAL A 57 -6.57 -3.50 7.94
C VAL A 57 -6.58 -3.03 9.39
N ASN A 58 -5.40 -3.05 10.02
CA ASN A 58 -5.17 -2.56 11.38
C ASN A 58 -4.20 -1.36 11.31
N MET A 59 -4.51 -0.29 12.04
CA MET A 59 -3.69 0.92 12.13
C MET A 59 -2.27 0.62 12.63
N GLU A 60 -2.11 -0.24 13.63
CA GLU A 60 -0.79 -0.63 14.15
C GLU A 60 0.08 -1.27 13.06
N ARG A 61 -0.52 -2.11 12.21
CA ARG A 61 0.18 -2.72 11.07
C ARG A 61 0.55 -1.70 10.00
N LEU A 62 -0.32 -0.71 9.75
CA LEU A 62 -0.05 0.36 8.79
C LEU A 62 1.10 1.27 9.27
N GLU A 63 1.10 1.63 10.56
CA GLU A 63 2.18 2.40 11.18
C GLU A 63 3.50 1.62 11.14
N HIS A 64 3.46 0.34 11.48
CA HIS A 64 4.66 -0.50 11.42
C HIS A 64 5.17 -0.68 9.97
N ALA A 65 4.27 -0.84 8.99
CA ALA A 65 4.66 -0.88 7.57
C ALA A 65 5.34 0.43 7.14
N ALA A 66 4.81 1.59 7.54
CA ALA A 66 5.44 2.88 7.27
C ALA A 66 6.83 2.97 7.91
N MET A 67 6.98 2.54 9.17
CA MET A 67 8.28 2.49 9.87
C MET A 67 9.31 1.59 9.18
N ARG A 68 8.87 0.52 8.52
CA ARG A 68 9.73 -0.41 7.76
C ARG A 68 10.10 0.10 6.36
N GLY A 69 9.57 1.26 5.95
CA GLY A 69 9.88 1.89 4.67
C GLY A 69 8.89 1.56 3.54
N ALA A 70 7.65 1.16 3.87
CA ALA A 70 6.60 1.14 2.87
C ALA A 70 6.42 2.54 2.28
N TYR A 71 6.39 2.62 0.94
CA TYR A 71 6.22 3.89 0.23
C TYR A 71 4.75 4.29 0.10
N ALA A 72 3.85 3.33 0.25
CA ALA A 72 2.42 3.54 0.37
C ALA A 72 1.74 2.29 0.94
N ALA A 73 0.47 2.43 1.30
CA ALA A 73 -0.39 1.29 1.63
C ALA A 73 -1.73 1.33 0.90
N LEU A 74 -2.27 0.15 0.57
CA LEU A 74 -3.64 -0.03 0.12
C LEU A 74 -4.56 -0.14 1.34
N VAL A 75 -5.57 0.71 1.40
CA VAL A 75 -6.50 0.80 2.53
C VAL A 75 -7.95 0.88 2.00
N PRO A 76 -8.91 0.18 2.62
CA PRO A 76 -10.33 0.35 2.31
C PRO A 76 -10.78 1.81 2.41
N GLN A 77 -11.60 2.25 1.44
CA GLN A 77 -12.12 3.63 1.41
C GLN A 77 -12.84 4.03 2.71
N ALA A 78 -13.49 3.07 3.38
CA ALA A 78 -14.15 3.27 4.68
C ALA A 78 -13.21 3.76 5.80
N LEU A 79 -11.90 3.51 5.69
CA LEU A 79 -10.92 3.88 6.71
C LEU A 79 -10.25 5.22 6.47
N ARG A 80 -10.51 5.92 5.36
CA ARG A 80 -9.84 7.18 4.96
C ARG A 80 -9.57 8.13 6.14
N GLY A 81 -10.62 8.52 6.86
CA GLY A 81 -10.49 9.50 7.95
C GLY A 81 -9.69 9.01 9.17
N ALA A 82 -9.52 7.70 9.34
CA ALA A 82 -8.69 7.16 10.40
C ALA A 82 -7.20 7.24 10.05
N VAL A 83 -6.86 7.06 8.77
CA VAL A 83 -5.50 6.86 8.27
C VAL A 83 -4.80 8.13 7.80
N ASP A 84 -5.47 9.29 7.79
CA ASP A 84 -4.88 10.60 7.47
C ASP A 84 -3.67 10.99 8.36
N ARG A 85 -3.48 10.29 9.49
CA ARG A 85 -2.34 10.48 10.41
C ARG A 85 -1.05 9.78 9.97
N LEU A 86 -1.10 8.91 8.96
CA LEU A 86 0.07 8.16 8.49
C LEU A 86 1.02 9.07 7.71
N SER A 87 2.32 8.84 7.89
CA SER A 87 3.39 9.59 7.22
C SER A 87 3.65 9.16 5.78
N MET A 88 2.87 8.23 5.24
CA MET A 88 3.00 7.70 3.88
C MET A 88 1.73 7.91 3.06
N PRO A 89 1.84 8.03 1.73
CA PRO A 89 0.70 8.03 0.82
C PRO A 89 -0.19 6.78 0.96
N LEU A 90 -1.47 6.95 0.67
CA LEU A 90 -2.47 5.91 0.78
C LEU A 90 -3.23 5.74 -0.53
N VAL A 91 -3.36 4.49 -0.95
CA VAL A 91 -4.23 4.10 -2.05
C VAL A 91 -5.53 3.62 -1.44
N LEU A 92 -6.61 4.36 -1.64
CA LEU A 92 -7.94 4.00 -1.18
C LEU A 92 -8.62 3.12 -2.22
N GLY A 93 -8.78 1.85 -1.87
CA GLY A 93 -9.29 0.83 -2.77
C GLY A 93 -9.68 -0.43 -2.01
N GLY A 94 -10.24 -1.39 -2.73
CA GLY A 94 -10.61 -2.69 -2.16
C GLY A 94 -10.07 -3.83 -3.02
N VAL A 95 -9.51 -4.83 -2.35
CA VAL A 95 -9.41 -6.18 -2.91
C VAL A 95 -10.81 -6.77 -2.73
N ARG A 96 -11.57 -6.90 -3.83
CA ARG A 96 -12.86 -7.59 -3.82
C ARG A 96 -12.67 -9.09 -3.69
#